data_AF-A0A526Q074-F1
#
_entry.id   AF-A0A526Q074-F1
#
_cell.length_a   1.000
_cell.length_b   1.000
_cell.length_c   1.000
_cell.angle_alpha   90.00
_cell.angle_beta   90.00
_cell.angle_gamma   90.00
#
_symmetry.space_group_name_H-M   'P 1'
#
loop_
_entity.id
_entity.type
_entity.pdbx_description
1 polymer ?
#
loop_
_entity_poly.entity_id
_entity_poly.type
_entity_poly.pdbx_seq_one_letter_code
_entity_poly.pdbx_strand_id
1 'polypeptide(L)'
;PLYLVTMASQNLSGLAVLRAAGYHPEPGPLIGVTGFFSLLSAPFGGATSNLAAISAAICTGPDVHPDPAERWKTGPFYALAYFVFAVFGASLVAIFAVLPQSLIVLVAGLALIAPLTNALSIALKDEGHRMAAIVTFAVTAS
;
A
#
# COMPACT_ATOMS: atom_id res chain seq x y z
N PRO A 1 3.71 -4.31 -20.89
CA PRO A 1 4.04 -5.21 -19.76
C PRO A 1 3.81 -4.56 -18.37
N LEU A 2 4.50 -3.46 -18.03
CA LEU A 2 4.38 -2.82 -16.72
C LEU A 2 2.96 -2.31 -16.41
N TYR A 3 2.25 -1.72 -17.39
CA TYR A 3 0.86 -1.30 -17.21
C TYR A 3 -0.08 -2.45 -16.80
N LEU A 4 0.03 -3.61 -17.46
CA LEU A 4 -0.78 -4.80 -17.11
C LEU A 4 -0.43 -5.31 -15.71
N VAL A 5 0.84 -5.31 -15.32
CA VAL A 5 1.28 -5.69 -13.96
C VAL A 5 0.77 -4.70 -12.91
N THR A 6 0.84 -3.39 -13.16
CA THR A 6 0.32 -2.37 -12.24
C THR A 6 -1.19 -2.46 -12.07
N MET A 7 -1.92 -2.62 -13.18
CA MET A 7 -3.39 -2.70 -13.16
C MET A 7 -3.89 -4.01 -12.56
N ALA A 8 -3.25 -5.14 -12.87
CA ALA A 8 -3.68 -6.46 -12.39
C ALA A 8 -3.19 -6.77 -10.98
N SER A 9 -1.99 -6.34 -10.59
CA SER A 9 -1.39 -6.71 -9.30
C SER A 9 -1.64 -5.63 -8.24
N GLN A 10 -1.26 -4.38 -8.50
CA GLN A 10 -1.28 -3.33 -7.48
C GLN A 10 -2.68 -2.76 -7.24
N ASN A 11 -3.41 -2.43 -8.32
CA ASN A 11 -4.78 -1.91 -8.17
C ASN A 11 -5.75 -2.95 -7.63
N LEU A 12 -5.62 -4.21 -8.06
CA LEU A 12 -6.47 -5.29 -7.56
C LEU A 12 -6.20 -5.58 -6.08
N SER A 13 -4.94 -5.65 -5.66
CA SER A 13 -4.59 -5.86 -4.25
C SER A 13 -5.04 -4.69 -3.38
N GLY A 14 -4.86 -3.44 -3.82
CA GLY A 14 -5.37 -2.27 -3.12
C GLY A 14 -6.89 -2.28 -2.96
N LEU A 15 -7.63 -2.61 -4.01
CA LEU A 15 -9.09 -2.77 -3.96
C LEU A 15 -9.51 -3.92 -3.04
N ALA A 16 -8.79 -5.05 -3.06
CA ALA A 16 -9.06 -6.19 -2.20
C ALA A 16 -8.89 -5.81 -0.72
N VAL A 17 -7.85 -5.06 -0.36
CA VAL A 17 -7.64 -4.54 1.00
C VAL A 17 -8.79 -3.63 1.43
N LEU A 18 -9.20 -2.68 0.58
CA LEU A 18 -10.33 -1.78 0.89
C LEU A 18 -11.63 -2.56 1.10
N ARG A 19 -11.93 -3.54 0.24
CA ARG A 19 -13.12 -4.42 0.38
C ARG A 19 -13.06 -5.25 1.65
N ALA A 20 -11.91 -5.82 1.96
CA ALA A 20 -11.75 -6.63 3.15
C ALA A 20 -11.81 -5.79 4.46
N ALA A 21 -11.47 -4.51 4.37
CA ALA A 21 -11.70 -3.52 5.42
C ALA A 21 -13.15 -3.01 5.49
N GLY A 22 -14.05 -3.47 4.60
CA GLY A 22 -15.47 -3.12 4.58
C GLY A 22 -15.84 -1.93 3.68
N TYR A 23 -14.90 -1.40 2.91
CA TYR A 23 -15.15 -0.34 1.94
C TYR A 23 -15.40 -0.92 0.55
N HIS A 24 -16.50 -0.52 -0.11
CA HIS A 24 -16.84 -0.99 -1.45
C HIS A 24 -16.72 0.13 -2.50
N PRO A 25 -15.50 0.65 -2.76
CA PRO A 25 -15.33 1.69 -3.76
C PRO A 25 -15.51 1.13 -5.18
N GLU A 26 -16.01 1.97 -6.08
CA GLU A 26 -16.08 1.66 -7.50
C GLU A 26 -14.66 1.68 -8.10
N PRO A 27 -14.21 0.60 -8.78
CA PRO A 27 -12.86 0.52 -9.33
C PRO A 27 -12.56 1.57 -10.40
N GLY A 28 -13.55 1.89 -11.25
CA GLY A 28 -13.38 2.78 -12.40
C GLY A 28 -12.84 4.17 -12.02
N PRO A 29 -13.50 4.91 -11.11
CA PRO A 29 -13.03 6.21 -10.64
C PRO A 29 -11.63 6.16 -10.01
N LEU A 30 -11.34 5.16 -9.17
CA LEU A 30 -10.02 5.01 -8.53
C LEU A 30 -8.90 4.81 -9.56
N ILE A 31 -9.13 3.93 -10.53
CA ILE A 31 -8.20 3.68 -11.63
C ILE A 31 -8.04 4.94 -12.48
N GLY A 32 -9.13 5.64 -12.78
CA GLY A 32 -9.10 6.90 -13.54
C GLY A 32 -8.23 7.97 -12.88
N VAL A 33 -8.36 8.16 -11.56
CA VAL A 33 -7.56 9.13 -10.80
C VAL A 33 -6.07 8.74 -10.80
N THR A 34 -5.74 7.48 -10.50
CA THR A 34 -4.33 7.03 -10.51
C THR A 34 -3.70 7.11 -11.91
N GLY A 35 -4.48 6.85 -12.97
CA GLY A 35 -4.06 7.01 -14.36
C GLY A 35 -3.83 8.48 -14.72
N PHE A 36 -4.70 9.38 -14.28
CA PHE A 36 -4.54 10.82 -14.49
C PHE A 36 -3.25 11.36 -13.84
N PHE A 37 -2.99 10.99 -12.58
CA PHE A 37 -1.74 11.37 -11.91
C PHE A 37 -0.50 10.77 -12.60
N SER A 38 -0.59 9.52 -13.07
CA SER A 38 0.48 8.90 -13.86
C SER A 38 0.77 9.66 -15.15
N LEU A 39 -0.26 10.16 -15.82
CA LEU A 39 -0.12 10.96 -17.04
C LEU A 39 0.56 12.31 -16.74
N LEU A 40 0.18 12.95 -15.62
CA LEU A 40 0.80 14.19 -15.19
C LEU A 40 2.27 14.01 -14.76
N SER A 41 2.61 12.88 -14.14
CA SER A 41 3.98 12.60 -13.68
C SER A 41 4.90 12.09 -14.80
N ALA A 42 4.35 11.50 -15.86
CA ALA A 42 5.10 10.94 -16.99
C ALA A 42 6.15 11.90 -17.62
N PRO A 43 5.84 13.17 -17.96
CA PRO A 43 6.82 14.09 -18.55
C PRO A 43 7.99 14.43 -17.63
N PHE A 44 7.85 14.23 -16.32
CA PHE A 44 8.91 14.44 -15.34
C PHE A 44 9.73 13.17 -15.05
N GLY A 45 9.53 12.09 -15.82
CA GLY A 45 10.16 10.79 -15.58
C GLY A 45 9.57 10.05 -14.37
N GLY A 46 8.38 10.45 -13.91
CA GLY A 46 7.72 9.83 -12.76
C GLY A 46 7.25 8.40 -13.04
N ALA A 47 7.36 7.53 -12.04
CA ALA A 47 6.80 6.18 -12.09
C ALA A 47 5.26 6.20 -12.11
N THR A 48 4.65 5.05 -12.44
CA THR A 48 3.20 4.92 -12.46
C THR A 48 2.60 5.02 -11.05
N SER A 49 1.54 5.82 -10.92
CA SER A 49 0.74 5.92 -9.70
C SER A 49 -0.30 4.81 -9.66
N ASN A 50 -0.52 4.20 -8.49
CA ASN A 50 -1.45 3.10 -8.29
C ASN A 50 -1.92 3.03 -6.82
N LEU A 51 -2.90 2.15 -6.54
CA LEU A 51 -3.34 1.89 -5.17
C LEU A 51 -2.27 1.10 -4.41
N ALA A 52 -1.84 1.65 -3.26
CA ALA A 52 -0.88 0.99 -2.37
C ALA A 52 -1.62 0.14 -1.32
N ALA A 53 -1.58 -1.19 -1.47
CA ALA A 53 -2.26 -2.13 -0.57
C ALA A 53 -1.78 -2.00 0.89
N ILE A 54 -0.48 -1.82 1.11
CA ILE A 54 0.12 -1.68 2.46
C ILE A 54 -0.38 -0.39 3.13
N SER A 55 -0.27 0.74 2.43
CA SER A 55 -0.76 2.03 2.96
C SER A 55 -2.25 2.00 3.22
N ALA A 56 -3.04 1.37 2.33
CA ALA A 56 -4.46 1.16 2.54
C ALA A 56 -4.73 0.32 3.80
N ALA A 57 -3.99 -0.76 4.03
CA ALA A 57 -4.16 -1.61 5.21
C ALA A 57 -3.85 -0.85 6.52
N ILE A 58 -2.84 0.01 6.52
CA ILE A 58 -2.50 0.86 7.67
C ILE A 58 -3.59 1.92 7.90
N CYS A 59 -3.97 2.65 6.85
CA CYS A 59 -4.92 3.77 6.95
C CYS A 59 -6.37 3.32 7.21
N THR A 60 -6.68 2.05 6.98
CA THR A 60 -8.01 1.46 7.26
C THR A 60 -8.05 0.66 8.56
N GLY A 61 -6.94 0.56 9.29
CA GLY A 61 -6.85 -0.15 10.56
C GLY A 61 -7.73 0.47 11.68
N PRO A 62 -8.06 -0.30 12.73
CA PRO A 62 -8.85 0.19 13.85
C PRO A 62 -8.14 1.28 14.67
N ASP A 63 -6.81 1.32 14.65
CA ASP A 63 -6.00 2.30 15.39
C ASP A 63 -6.09 3.72 14.82
N VAL A 64 -6.61 3.87 13.61
CA VAL A 64 -6.72 5.16 12.92
C VAL A 64 -7.85 6.02 13.48
N HIS A 65 -9.04 5.42 13.59
CA HIS A 65 -10.23 6.10 14.10
C HIS A 65 -11.27 5.05 14.53
N PRO A 66 -11.97 5.26 15.67
CA PRO A 66 -13.02 4.36 16.14
C PRO A 66 -14.15 4.18 15.13
N ASP A 67 -14.58 5.29 14.49
CA ASP A 67 -15.56 5.29 13.41
C ASP A 67 -14.89 4.96 12.06
N PRO A 68 -15.25 3.85 11.39
CA PRO A 68 -14.78 3.50 10.05
C PRO A 68 -15.10 4.57 8.99
N ALA A 69 -16.22 5.30 9.12
CA ALA A 69 -16.61 6.32 8.14
C ALA A 69 -15.67 7.54 8.16
N GLU A 70 -14.83 7.69 9.19
CA GLU A 70 -13.96 8.84 9.39
C GLU A 70 -12.47 8.51 9.18
N ARG A 71 -12.13 7.25 8.87
CA ARG A 71 -10.73 6.82 8.66
C ARG A 71 -10.07 7.49 7.45
N TRP A 72 -10.85 7.98 6.49
CA TRP A 72 -10.36 8.74 5.32
C TRP A 72 -9.55 9.98 5.72
N LYS A 73 -9.78 10.54 6.92
CA LYS A 73 -9.04 11.69 7.45
C LYS A 73 -7.54 11.43 7.54
N THR A 74 -7.09 10.18 7.60
CA THR A 74 -5.64 9.87 7.54
C THR A 74 -5.01 10.14 6.19
N GLY A 75 -5.79 10.05 5.11
CA GLY A 75 -5.29 10.26 3.74
C GLY A 75 -4.59 11.60 3.56
N PRO A 76 -5.21 12.74 3.92
CA PRO A 76 -4.58 14.06 3.87
C PRO A 76 -3.28 14.17 4.67
N PHE A 77 -3.23 13.64 5.90
CA PHE A 77 -2.01 13.65 6.71
C PHE A 77 -0.90 12.78 6.10
N TYR A 78 -1.27 11.61 5.58
CA TYR A 78 -0.35 10.73 4.89
C TYR A 78 0.22 11.39 3.63
N ALA A 79 -0.63 12.04 2.83
CA ALA A 79 -0.21 12.78 1.65
C ALA A 79 0.72 13.95 2.00
N LEU A 80 0.41 14.71 3.05
CA LEU A 80 1.26 15.80 3.52
C LEU A 80 2.63 15.30 3.98
N ALA A 81 2.67 14.22 4.77
CA ALA A 81 3.92 13.62 5.23
C ALA A 81 4.79 13.14 4.06
N TYR A 82 4.18 12.46 3.07
CA TYR A 82 4.89 12.02 1.87
C TYR A 82 5.36 13.19 1.00
N PHE A 83 4.58 14.27 0.92
CA PHE A 83 5.01 15.48 0.22
C PHE A 83 6.24 16.11 0.88
N VAL A 84 6.26 16.21 2.21
CA VAL A 84 7.44 16.67 2.95
C VAL A 84 8.65 15.78 2.66
N PHE A 85 8.51 14.45 2.73
CA PHE A 85 9.60 13.53 2.39
C PHE A 85 10.06 13.65 0.94
N ALA A 86 9.14 13.88 -0.01
CA ALA A 86 9.48 14.08 -1.41
C ALA A 86 10.33 15.33 -1.63
N VAL A 87 10.01 16.44 -0.93
CA VAL A 87 10.82 17.67 -0.96
C VAL A 87 12.25 17.42 -0.47
N PHE A 88 12.42 16.57 0.54
CA PHE A 88 13.73 16.17 1.06
C PHE A 88 14.33 14.92 0.40
N GLY A 89 13.77 14.45 -0.73
CA GLY A 89 14.09 13.16 -1.33
C GLY A 89 15.59 12.95 -1.58
N ALA A 90 16.28 13.95 -2.16
CA ALA A 90 17.72 13.87 -2.41
C ALA A 90 18.54 13.74 -1.11
N SER A 91 18.14 14.44 -0.05
CA SER A 91 18.80 14.37 1.25
C SER A 91 18.59 13.00 1.91
N LEU A 92 17.37 12.45 1.82
CA LEU A 92 17.06 11.12 2.33
C LEU A 92 17.88 10.05 1.61
N VAL A 93 17.97 10.11 0.28
CA VAL A 93 18.79 9.19 -0.52
C VAL A 93 20.27 9.25 -0.09
N ALA A 94 20.81 10.44 0.13
CA ALA A 94 22.18 10.60 0.61
C ALA A 94 22.40 9.97 1.99
N ILE A 95 21.44 10.10 2.92
CA ILE A 95 21.51 9.44 4.24
C ILE A 95 21.51 7.92 4.08
N PHE A 96 20.58 7.37 3.30
CA PHE A 96 20.49 5.92 3.08
C PHE A 96 21.75 5.35 2.40
N ALA A 97 22.41 6.11 1.54
CA ALA A 97 23.64 5.69 0.88
C ALA A 97 24.84 5.50 1.83
N VAL A 98 24.81 6.13 3.01
CA VAL A 98 25.88 6.03 4.03
C VAL A 98 25.56 4.97 5.10
N LEU A 99 24.30 4.52 5.19
CA LEU A 99 23.89 3.52 6.17
C LEU A 99 24.35 2.11 5.78
N PRO A 100 24.82 1.29 6.74
CA PRO A 100 25.05 -0.13 6.52
C PRO A 100 23.79 -0.84 6.03
N GLN A 101 23.94 -1.70 5.02
CA GLN A 101 22.82 -2.45 4.44
C GLN A 101 22.02 -3.25 5.48
N SER A 102 22.68 -3.78 6.51
CA SER A 102 22.04 -4.52 7.61
C SER A 102 21.02 -3.67 8.38
N LEU A 103 21.29 -2.38 8.61
CA LEU A 103 20.36 -1.49 9.31
C LEU A 103 19.14 -1.17 8.44
N ILE A 104 19.34 -0.96 7.14
CA ILE A 104 18.24 -0.70 6.20
C ILE A 104 17.29 -1.89 6.17
N VAL A 105 17.83 -3.11 6.01
CA VAL A 105 17.02 -4.34 5.98
C VAL A 105 16.29 -4.56 7.30
N LEU A 106 16.94 -4.31 8.44
CA LEU A 106 16.31 -4.48 9.76
C LEU A 106 15.16 -3.50 9.97
N VAL A 107 15.36 -2.21 9.67
CA VAL A 107 14.30 -1.19 9.83
C VAL A 107 13.15 -1.45 8.87
N ALA A 108 13.44 -1.77 7.60
CA ALA A 108 12.41 -2.13 6.62
C ALA A 108 11.63 -3.38 7.06
N GLY A 109 12.32 -4.42 7.53
CA GLY A 109 11.69 -5.64 8.02
C GLY A 109 10.75 -5.38 9.19
N LEU A 110 11.21 -4.63 10.21
CA LEU A 110 10.38 -4.25 11.36
C LEU A 110 9.15 -3.42 10.96
N ALA A 111 9.32 -2.47 10.03
CA ALA A 111 8.23 -1.65 9.53
C ALA A 111 7.16 -2.46 8.78
N LEU A 112 7.53 -3.60 8.19
CA LEU A 112 6.62 -4.48 7.45
C LEU A 112 5.88 -5.49 8.34
N ILE A 113 6.28 -5.70 9.60
CA ILE A 113 5.63 -6.68 10.50
C ILE A 113 4.17 -6.31 10.73
N ALA A 114 3.88 -5.07 11.14
CA ALA A 114 2.50 -4.67 11.46
C ALA A 114 1.55 -4.76 10.24
N PRO A 115 1.91 -4.25 9.04
CA PRO A 115 1.10 -4.45 7.84
C PRO A 115 0.92 -5.93 7.46
N LEU A 116 1.97 -6.75 7.59
CA LEU A 116 1.89 -8.19 7.32
C LEU A 116 0.92 -8.89 8.28
N THR A 117 1.01 -8.60 9.57
CA THR A 117 0.10 -9.15 10.59
C THR A 117 -1.35 -8.76 10.27
N ASN A 118 -1.61 -7.50 9.95
CA ASN A 118 -2.96 -7.05 9.59
C ASN A 118 -3.47 -7.75 8.32
N ALA A 119 -2.64 -7.84 7.27
CA ALA A 119 -3.01 -8.53 6.03
C ALA A 119 -3.33 -10.02 6.26
N LEU A 120 -2.55 -10.71 7.10
CA LEU A 120 -2.81 -12.10 7.48
C LEU A 120 -4.10 -12.24 8.30
N SER A 121 -4.34 -11.34 9.27
CA SER A 121 -5.59 -11.34 10.05
C SER A 121 -6.82 -11.16 9.17
N ILE A 122 -6.73 -10.30 8.16
CA ILE A 122 -7.79 -10.08 7.18
C ILE A 122 -7.98 -11.33 6.30
N ALA A 123 -6.89 -11.87 5.74
CA ALA A 123 -6.93 -13.01 4.83
C ALA A 123 -7.45 -14.31 5.49
N LEU A 124 -7.17 -14.50 6.79
CA LEU A 124 -7.57 -15.68 7.55
C LEU A 124 -8.91 -15.51 8.30
N LYS A 125 -9.59 -14.38 8.12
CA LYS A 125 -10.84 -14.07 8.83
C LYS A 125 -11.95 -15.10 8.52
N ASP A 126 -12.11 -15.47 7.26
CA ASP A 126 -13.14 -16.42 6.80
C ASP A 126 -12.65 -17.87 6.89
N GLU A 127 -13.30 -18.66 7.75
CA GLU A 127 -12.99 -20.07 7.99
C GLU A 127 -13.04 -20.93 6.73
N GLY A 128 -13.99 -20.66 5.83
CA GLY A 128 -14.14 -21.42 4.59
C GLY A 128 -13.00 -21.20 3.59
N HIS A 129 -12.26 -20.09 3.73
CA HIS A 129 -11.19 -19.69 2.81
C HIS A 129 -9.78 -19.73 3.41
N ARG A 130 -9.62 -20.07 4.70
CA ARG A 130 -8.31 -20.11 5.37
C ARG A 130 -7.30 -21.00 4.66
N MET A 131 -7.69 -22.21 4.25
CA MET A 131 -6.78 -23.13 3.56
C MET A 131 -6.29 -22.54 2.24
N ALA A 132 -7.20 -21.95 1.46
CA ALA A 132 -6.84 -21.30 0.20
C ALA A 132 -5.90 -20.11 0.45
N ALA A 133 -6.19 -19.25 1.43
CA ALA A 133 -5.33 -18.12 1.79
C ALA A 133 -3.92 -18.55 2.21
N ILE A 134 -3.79 -19.60 3.04
CA ILE A 134 -2.49 -20.13 3.48
C ILE A 134 -1.71 -20.71 2.30
N VAL A 135 -2.36 -21.52 1.44
CA VAL A 135 -1.71 -22.09 0.26
C VAL A 135 -1.26 -20.99 -0.71
N THR A 136 -2.10 -20.00 -0.98
CA THR A 136 -1.74 -18.85 -1.82
C THR A 136 -0.56 -18.08 -1.23
N PHE A 137 -0.53 -17.83 0.07
CA PHE A 137 0.60 -17.17 0.73
C PHE A 137 1.88 -18.00 0.61
N ALA A 138 1.82 -19.30 0.94
CA ALA A 138 2.97 -20.20 0.89
C ALA A 138 3.57 -20.32 -0.51
N VAL A 139 2.73 -20.45 -1.54
CA VAL A 139 3.16 -20.52 -2.96
C VAL A 139 3.73 -19.19 -3.44
N THR A 140 3.22 -18.06 -2.95
CA THR A 140 3.73 -16.73 -3.33
C THR A 140 5.05 -16.39 -2.62
N ALA A 141 5.26 -16.94 -1.43
CA ALA A 141 6.45 -16.69 -0.62
C ALA A 141 7.64 -17.61 -0.95
N SER A 142 7.41 -18.75 -1.62
CA SER A 142 8.41 -19.77 -1.97
C SER A 142 9.25 -19.44 -3.21
#